data_AF-A0A0F4IV70-F1
#
_entry.id   AF-A0A0F4IV70-F1
#
_cell.length_a   1.000
_cell.length_b   1.000
_cell.length_c   1.000
_cell.angle_alpha   90.00
_cell.angle_beta   90.00
_cell.angle_gamma   90.00
#
_symmetry.space_group_name_H-M   'P 1'
#
loop_
_entity.id
_entity.type
_entity.pdbx_description
1 polymer ?
#
loop_
_entity_poly.entity_id
_entity_poly.type
_entity_poly.pdbx_seq_one_letter_code
_entity_poly.pdbx_strand_id
1 'polypeptide(L)' 'LGQDDLEEAANAIEPGSSAGLLVYENVWAAPLAAALRRGGGQLVASGRIPVQAILASLEAAEAAS' A
#
# COMPACT_ATOMS: atom_id res chain seq x y z
N LEU A 1 7.12 -2.47 0.52
CA LEU A 1 6.68 -3.45 -0.50
C LEU A 1 7.59 -4.66 -0.35
N GLY A 2 7.08 -5.88 -0.52
CA GLY A 2 7.94 -7.06 -0.54
C GLY A 2 8.85 -7.05 -1.77
N GLN A 3 9.92 -7.85 -1.73
CA GLN A 3 10.77 -8.05 -2.91
C GLN A 3 9.97 -8.64 -4.07
N ASP A 4 9.06 -9.57 -3.78
CA ASP A 4 8.18 -10.17 -4.78
C ASP A 4 7.26 -9.13 -5.46
N ASP A 5 6.69 -8.19 -4.67
CA ASP A 5 5.87 -7.09 -5.22
C ASP A 5 6.70 -6.19 -6.15
N LEU A 6 7.97 -5.98 -5.81
CA LEU A 6 8.89 -5.15 -6.58
C LEU A 6 9.30 -5.84 -7.89
N GLU A 7 9.56 -7.14 -7.85
CA GLU A 7 9.87 -7.94 -9.04
C GLU A 7 8.67 -8.06 -9.98
N GLU A 8 7.46 -8.26 -9.44
CA GLU A 8 6.23 -8.25 -10.24
C GLU A 8 6.03 -6.89 -10.91
N ALA A 9 6.18 -5.80 -10.17
CA ALA A 9 6.08 -4.45 -10.72
C ALA A 9 7.16 -4.17 -11.77
N ALA A 10 8.40 -4.61 -11.54
CA ALA A 10 9.51 -4.43 -12.48
C ALA A 10 9.29 -5.18 -13.79
N ASN A 11 8.75 -6.41 -13.74
CA ASN A 11 8.42 -7.20 -14.92
C ASN A 11 7.33 -6.54 -15.80
N ALA A 12 6.51 -5.66 -15.24
CA ALA A 12 5.49 -4.93 -15.98
C ALA A 12 6.03 -3.67 -16.72
N ILE A 13 7.30 -3.28 -16.50
CA ILE A 13 7.90 -2.08 -17.09
C ILE A 13 8.69 -2.45 -18.34
N GLU A 14 8.25 -1.94 -19.50
CA GLU A 14 8.97 -2.14 -20.76
C GLU A 14 10.31 -1.37 -20.82
N PRO A 15 11.32 -1.90 -21.53
CA PRO A 15 12.58 -1.18 -21.75
C PRO A 15 12.35 0.21 -22.36
N GLY A 16 12.94 1.24 -21.75
CA GLY A 16 12.78 2.63 -22.19
C GLY A 16 11.55 3.36 -21.62
N SER A 17 10.76 2.70 -20.76
CA SER A 17 9.62 3.31 -20.06
C SER A 17 9.94 3.62 -18.59
N SER A 18 9.13 4.50 -17.97
CA SER A 18 9.20 4.84 -16.54
C SER A 18 7.92 4.42 -15.83
N ALA A 19 8.03 4.01 -14.57
CA ALA A 19 6.88 3.80 -13.70
C ALA A 19 6.79 4.91 -12.64
N GLY A 20 5.56 5.29 -12.29
CA GLY A 20 5.27 6.20 -11.18
C GLY A 20 4.43 5.51 -10.11
N LEU A 21 4.76 5.74 -8.84
CA LEU A 21 3.97 5.27 -7.70
C LEU A 21 3.20 6.44 -7.09
N LEU A 22 1.88 6.31 -6.98
CA LEU A 22 1.01 7.29 -6.31
C LEU A 22 0.57 6.73 -4.96
N VAL A 23 0.87 7.47 -3.90
CA VAL A 23 0.41 7.16 -2.54
C VAL A 23 -0.52 8.30 -2.10
N TYR A 24 -1.69 7.96 -1.57
CA TYR A 24 -2.67 8.91 -1.08
C TYR A 24 -3.43 8.37 0.13
N GLU A 25 -3.92 9.26 0.99
CA GLU A 25 -4.68 8.90 2.18
C GLU A 25 -6.19 8.98 1.90
N ASN A 26 -6.89 7.87 2.15
CA ASN A 26 -8.35 7.80 2.03
C ASN A 26 -9.04 8.22 3.32
N VAL A 27 -9.09 9.53 3.59
CA VAL A 27 -9.69 10.09 4.83
C VAL A 27 -11.17 9.71 4.99
N TRP A 28 -11.89 9.45 3.88
CA TRP A 28 -13.29 9.00 3.89
C TRP A 28 -13.49 7.56 4.37
N ALA A 29 -12.47 6.70 4.28
CA ALA A 29 -12.63 5.26 4.45
C ALA A 29 -12.93 4.87 5.90
N ALA A 30 -12.26 5.51 6.85
CA ALA A 30 -12.45 5.26 8.28
C ALA A 30 -13.91 5.51 8.75
N PRO A 31 -14.52 6.69 8.50
CA PRO A 31 -15.91 6.92 8.91
C PRO A 31 -16.91 6.02 8.19
N LEU A 32 -16.69 5.68 6.91
CA LEU A 32 -17.56 4.73 6.20
C LEU A 32 -17.51 3.34 6.83
N ALA A 33 -16.31 2.80 7.05
CA ALA A 33 -16.15 1.48 7.66
C ALA A 33 -16.77 1.40 9.07
N ALA A 34 -16.70 2.49 9.84
CA ALA A 34 -17.35 2.60 11.14
C ALA A 34 -18.88 2.60 11.03
N ALA A 35 -19.44 3.33 10.05
CA ALA A 35 -20.88 3.35 9.80
C ALA A 35 -21.42 1.99 9.36
N LEU A 36 -20.73 1.31 8.43
CA LEU A 36 -21.08 -0.02 7.95
C LEU A 36 -21.12 -1.05 9.10
N ARG A 37 -20.11 -1.04 10.00
CA ARG A 37 -20.11 -1.92 11.19
C ARG A 37 -21.31 -1.66 12.11
N ARG A 38 -21.65 -0.40 12.36
CA ARG A 38 -22.83 -0.06 13.18
C ARG A 38 -24.14 -0.50 12.52
N GLY A 39 -24.20 -0.50 11.18
CA GLY A 39 -25.32 -1.01 10.40
C GLY A 39 -25.38 -2.53 10.26
N GLY A 40 -24.53 -3.29 10.94
CA GLY A 40 -24.48 -4.76 10.85
C GLY A 40 -23.68 -5.31 9.67
N GLY A 41 -22.99 -4.45 8.91
CA GLY A 41 -22.09 -4.86 7.84
C GLY A 41 -20.88 -5.64 8.38
N GLN A 42 -20.46 -6.65 7.64
CA GLN A 42 -19.31 -7.50 7.97
C GLN A 42 -18.19 -7.34 6.94
N LEU A 43 -16.95 -7.30 7.42
CA LEU A 43 -15.77 -7.27 6.57
C LEU A 43 -15.49 -8.69 6.06
N VAL A 44 -15.49 -8.87 4.74
CA VAL A 44 -15.26 -10.19 4.11
C VAL A 44 -13.86 -10.35 3.51
N ALA A 45 -13.17 -9.23 3.22
CA ALA A 45 -11.79 -9.22 2.73
C ALA A 45 -11.11 -7.89 3.08
N SER A 46 -9.81 -7.92 3.33
CA SER A 46 -9.00 -6.72 3.59
C SER A 46 -7.55 -6.95 3.18
N GLY A 47 -6.98 -5.99 2.45
CA GLY A 47 -5.55 -5.90 2.19
C GLY A 47 -4.99 -4.62 2.81
N ARG A 48 -3.84 -4.71 3.49
CA ARG A 48 -3.11 -3.56 4.05
C ARG A 48 -1.62 -3.80 3.92
N ILE A 49 -0.86 -2.73 3.67
CA ILE A 49 0.59 -2.76 3.85
C ILE A 49 0.87 -2.68 5.36
N PRO A 50 1.62 -3.63 5.96
CA PRO A 50 1.96 -3.59 7.38
C PRO A 50 2.75 -2.33 7.72
N VAL A 51 2.37 -1.63 8.81
CA VAL A 51 3.04 -0.39 9.22
C VAL A 51 4.54 -0.58 9.45
N GLN A 52 4.95 -1.73 10.01
CA GLN A 52 6.36 -2.05 10.23
C GLN A 52 7.14 -2.20 8.93
N ALA A 53 6.49 -2.70 7.87
CA ALA A 53 7.12 -2.78 6.55
C ALA A 53 7.30 -1.39 5.92
N ILE A 54 6.38 -0.45 6.19
CA ILE A 54 6.53 0.95 5.76
C ILE A 54 7.72 1.60 6.49
N LEU A 55 7.79 1.46 7.81
CA LEU A 55 8.89 2.02 8.62
C LEU A 55 10.25 1.46 8.18
N ALA A 56 10.35 0.14 8.03
CA ALA A 56 11.58 -0.49 7.55
C ALA A 56 11.98 -0.02 6.14
N SER A 57 11.02 0.18 5.24
CA SER A 57 11.29 0.72 3.90
C SER A 57 11.79 2.17 3.96
N LEU A 58 11.24 2.98 4.87
CA LEU A 58 11.65 4.37 5.08
C LEU A 58 13.07 4.44 5.63
N GLU A 59 13.38 3.68 6.68
CA GLU A 59 14.72 3.62 7.27
C GLU A 59 15.78 3.18 6.24
N ALA A 60 15.46 2.18 5.41
CA ALA A 60 16.36 1.73 4.34
C ALA A 60 16.58 2.80 3.26
N ALA A 61 15.55 3.55 2.89
CA ALA A 61 15.65 4.64 1.93
C ALA A 61 16.48 5.82 2.47
N GLU A 62 16.32 6.16 3.75
CA GLU A 62 17.11 7.18 4.42
C GLU A 62 18.58 6.78 4.53
N ALA A 63 18.88 5.51 4.82
CA ALA A 63 20.26 5.01 4.91
C ALA A 63 20.99 4.92 3.56
N ALA A 64 20.25 4.91 2.44
CA ALA A 64 20.80 4.85 1.08
C ALA A 64 21.04 6.24 0.45
N SER A 65 20.64 7.32 1.12
CA SER A 65 20.88 8.72 0.73
C SER A 65 22.17 9.26 1.33
#